data_AF-A0A9Q3K0A6-F1
#
_entry.id   AF-A0A9Q3K0A6-F1
#
_cell.length_a   1.000
_cell.length_b   1.000
_cell.length_c   1.000
_cell.angle_alpha   90.00
_cell.angle_beta   90.00
_cell.angle_gamma   90.00
#
_symmetry.space_group_name_H-M   'P 1'
#
loop_
_entity.id
_entity.type
_entity.pdbx_description
1 polymer ?
#
loop_
_entity_poly.entity_id
_entity_poly.type
_entity_poly.pdbx_seq_one_letter_code
_entity_poly.pdbx_strand_id
1 'polypeptide(L)'
;MRIDHGKHDWSWWKSEVITKWANNSWRFKMKNSFESSTFNSEKDKPLNWFFKQKDRLSALHPDISDTMINMKILRKCGGELEHGIKSRFVEPCSTEDYINAMEDIITRTRIGKSWTRIPIE
;
A
#
# COMPACT_ATOMS: atom_id res chain seq x y z
N MET A 1 31.86 -1.87 -24.92
CA MET A 1 31.05 -2.93 -24.28
C MET A 1 29.56 -2.62 -24.39
N ARG A 2 29.00 -2.69 -25.61
CA ARG A 2 27.55 -2.65 -25.87
C ARG A 2 27.26 -3.74 -26.90
N ILE A 3 27.46 -4.99 -26.49
CA ILE A 3 27.26 -6.18 -27.32
C ILE A 3 26.38 -7.12 -26.50
N ASP A 4 25.31 -7.62 -27.12
CA ASP A 4 24.58 -8.84 -26.77
C ASP A 4 23.50 -8.87 -25.66
N HIS A 5 22.63 -7.87 -25.60
CA HIS A 5 21.26 -8.12 -25.12
C HIS A 5 20.30 -7.66 -26.20
N GLY A 6 19.62 -8.61 -26.85
CA GLY A 6 18.58 -8.34 -27.83
C GLY A 6 17.52 -7.39 -27.27
N LYS A 7 16.66 -6.83 -28.13
CA LYS A 7 15.56 -5.93 -27.72
C LYS A 7 14.56 -6.69 -26.82
N HIS A 8 14.93 -6.91 -25.57
CA HIS A 8 14.08 -7.49 -24.54
C HIS A 8 13.08 -6.43 -24.09
N ASP A 9 11.85 -6.87 -23.84
CA ASP A 9 10.79 -6.01 -23.35
C ASP A 9 11.06 -5.57 -21.90
N TRP A 10 10.33 -4.56 -21.43
CA TRP A 10 10.53 -4.01 -20.10
C TRP A 10 10.30 -5.05 -18.99
N SER A 11 9.40 -6.02 -19.20
CA SER A 11 9.11 -7.07 -18.21
C SER A 11 10.34 -7.95 -17.98
N TRP A 12 11.06 -8.30 -19.06
CA TRP A 12 12.30 -9.05 -18.98
C TRP A 12 13.39 -8.25 -18.24
N TRP A 13 13.59 -6.98 -18.58
CA TRP A 13 14.56 -6.13 -17.88
C TRP A 13 14.22 -5.95 -16.39
N LYS A 14 12.94 -5.82 -16.07
CA LYS A 14 12.46 -5.75 -14.69
C LYS A 14 12.75 -7.05 -13.94
N SER A 15 12.55 -8.20 -14.58
CA SER A 15 12.90 -9.51 -14.02
C SER A 15 14.41 -9.63 -13.74
N GLU A 16 15.26 -9.25 -14.69
CA GLU A 16 16.72 -9.31 -14.52
C GLU A 16 17.22 -8.36 -13.42
N VAL A 17 16.65 -7.15 -13.33
CA VAL A 17 16.96 -6.22 -12.24
C VAL A 17 16.55 -6.80 -10.88
N ILE A 18 15.38 -7.42 -10.80
CA ILE A 18 14.93 -8.11 -9.58
C ILE A 18 15.87 -9.28 -9.26
N THR A 19 16.21 -10.14 -10.23
CA THR A 19 17.11 -11.28 -10.02
C THR A 19 18.49 -10.84 -9.53
N LYS A 20 19.03 -9.77 -10.11
CA LYS A 20 20.39 -9.30 -9.80
C LYS A 20 20.48 -8.49 -8.50
N TRP A 21 19.44 -7.72 -8.16
CA TRP A 21 19.49 -6.75 -7.06
C TRP A 21 18.50 -7.03 -5.92
N ALA A 22 17.45 -7.81 -6.12
CA ALA A 22 16.51 -8.22 -5.06
C ALA A 22 17.06 -9.42 -4.28
N ASN A 23 18.26 -9.26 -3.72
CA ASN A 23 18.82 -10.24 -2.79
C ASN A 23 17.90 -10.40 -1.56
N ASN A 24 18.03 -11.54 -0.87
CA ASN A 24 17.16 -11.89 0.26
C ASN A 24 17.10 -10.79 1.34
N SER A 25 18.19 -10.06 1.54
CA SER A 25 18.24 -8.94 2.49
C SER A 25 17.36 -7.77 2.05
N TRP A 26 17.32 -7.42 0.77
CA TRP A 26 16.41 -6.39 0.25
C TRP A 26 14.94 -6.82 0.37
N ARG A 27 14.62 -8.07 0.01
CA ARG A 27 13.25 -8.62 0.13
C ARG A 27 12.78 -8.59 1.59
N PHE A 28 13.67 -8.99 2.51
CA PHE A 28 13.41 -8.93 3.95
C PHE A 28 13.17 -7.49 4.42
N LYS A 29 14.00 -6.52 4.03
CA LYS A 29 13.81 -5.11 4.35
C LYS A 29 12.47 -4.56 3.83
N MET A 30 12.10 -4.90 2.59
CA MET A 30 10.86 -4.45 1.98
C MET A 30 9.64 -5.05 2.70
N LYS A 31 9.68 -6.35 3.00
CA LYS A 31 8.66 -7.04 3.78
C LYS A 31 8.50 -6.41 5.16
N ASN A 32 9.59 -6.24 5.91
CA ASN A 32 9.54 -5.58 7.22
C ASN A 32 9.00 -4.15 7.14
N SER A 33 9.38 -3.41 6.09
CA SER A 33 8.90 -2.04 5.89
C SER A 33 7.40 -1.96 5.62
N PHE A 34 6.82 -2.95 4.93
CA PHE A 34 5.38 -3.08 4.78
C PHE A 34 4.72 -3.56 6.08
N GLU A 35 5.33 -4.54 6.75
CA GLU A 35 4.76 -5.14 7.97
C GLU A 35 4.67 -4.16 9.13
N SER A 36 5.68 -3.31 9.33
CA SER A 36 5.71 -2.27 10.37
C SER A 36 4.91 -1.01 10.03
N SER A 37 4.45 -0.88 8.79
CA SER A 37 3.72 0.30 8.32
C SER A 37 2.23 0.17 8.61
N THR A 38 1.80 0.76 9.72
CA THR A 38 0.37 0.98 10.03
C THR A 38 -0.03 2.37 9.56
N PHE A 39 -1.24 2.52 9.03
CA PHE A 39 -1.75 3.84 8.61
C PHE A 39 -2.09 4.71 9.82
N ASN A 40 -1.68 5.97 9.81
CA ASN A 40 -2.02 6.97 10.82
C ASN A 40 -2.69 8.19 10.15
N SER A 41 -3.97 8.44 10.45
CA SER A 41 -4.74 9.49 9.76
C SER A 41 -4.31 10.92 10.11
N GLU A 42 -3.53 11.13 11.17
CA GLU A 42 -2.99 12.44 11.55
C GLU A 42 -1.67 12.75 10.83
N LYS A 43 -0.91 11.71 10.45
CA LYS A 43 0.44 11.84 9.89
C LYS A 43 0.50 11.51 8.40
N ASP A 44 -0.32 10.57 7.96
CA ASP A 44 -0.27 10.01 6.62
C ASP A 44 -1.37 10.60 5.73
N LYS A 45 -0.99 10.93 4.49
CA LYS A 45 -1.95 11.21 3.42
C LYS A 45 -2.37 9.88 2.77
N PRO A 46 -3.68 9.56 2.71
CA PRO A 46 -4.16 8.27 2.18
C PRO A 46 -3.57 7.90 0.82
N LEU A 47 -3.68 8.78 -0.18
CA LEU A 47 -3.13 8.57 -1.52
C LEU A 47 -1.65 8.15 -1.49
N ASN A 48 -0.79 8.98 -0.88
CA ASN A 48 0.66 8.76 -0.85
C ASN A 48 1.03 7.49 -0.09
N TRP A 49 0.40 7.27 1.06
CA TRP A 49 0.69 6.11 1.89
C TRP A 49 0.24 4.82 1.19
N PHE A 50 -0.93 4.82 0.56
CA PHE A 50 -1.49 3.67 -0.13
C PHE A 50 -0.62 3.26 -1.31
N PHE A 51 -0.25 4.21 -2.19
CA PHE A 51 0.64 3.91 -3.32
C PHE A 51 2.00 3.40 -2.86
N LYS A 52 2.57 3.97 -1.79
CA LYS A 52 3.82 3.46 -1.21
C LYS A 52 3.70 2.01 -0.75
N GLN A 53 2.57 1.61 -0.17
CA GLN A 53 2.36 0.21 0.19
C GLN A 53 2.09 -0.68 -1.04
N LYS A 54 1.37 -0.17 -2.04
CA LYS A 54 1.14 -0.87 -3.32
C LYS A 54 2.47 -1.19 -4.00
N ASP A 55 3.37 -0.21 -4.13
CA ASP A 55 4.70 -0.40 -4.72
C ASP A 55 5.51 -1.48 -3.99
N ARG A 56 5.50 -1.45 -2.65
CA ARG A 56 6.18 -2.46 -1.82
C ARG A 56 5.66 -3.87 -2.09
N LEU A 57 4.34 -4.04 -2.15
CA LEU A 57 3.71 -5.33 -2.38
C LEU A 57 3.89 -5.81 -3.83
N SER A 58 3.71 -4.95 -4.82
CA SER A 58 3.93 -5.26 -6.23
C SER A 58 5.39 -5.64 -6.51
N ALA A 59 6.35 -5.07 -5.77
CA ALA A 59 7.75 -5.41 -5.90
C ALA A 59 8.11 -6.76 -5.23
N LEU A 60 7.39 -7.14 -4.17
CA LEU A 60 7.58 -8.43 -3.47
C LEU A 60 6.82 -9.58 -4.14
N HIS A 61 5.65 -9.28 -4.72
CA HIS A 61 4.70 -10.24 -5.27
C HIS A 61 4.22 -9.70 -6.62
N PRO A 62 4.94 -9.94 -7.73
CA PRO A 62 4.54 -9.43 -9.04
C PRO A 62 3.25 -10.10 -9.57
N ASP A 63 2.95 -11.32 -9.13
CA ASP A 63 1.85 -12.16 -9.66
C ASP A 63 0.54 -12.05 -8.87
N ILE A 64 0.50 -11.18 -7.85
CA ILE A 64 -0.70 -11.01 -7.02
C ILE A 64 -1.64 -9.99 -7.67
N SER A 65 -2.96 -10.23 -7.59
CA SER A 65 -3.95 -9.30 -8.16
C SER A 65 -3.99 -7.97 -7.41
N ASP A 66 -4.30 -6.89 -8.13
CA ASP A 66 -4.47 -5.55 -7.57
C ASP A 66 -5.53 -5.52 -6.45
N THR A 67 -6.62 -6.25 -6.59
CA THR A 67 -7.65 -6.41 -5.54
C THR A 67 -7.05 -6.99 -4.26
N MET A 68 -6.24 -8.04 -4.37
CA MET A 68 -5.60 -8.67 -3.22
C MET A 68 -4.53 -7.76 -2.59
N ILE A 69 -3.81 -6.98 -3.39
CA ILE A 69 -2.90 -5.93 -2.88
C ILE A 69 -3.69 -4.93 -2.07
N ASN A 70 -4.77 -4.38 -2.63
CA ASN A 70 -5.60 -3.38 -1.97
C ASN A 70 -6.15 -3.92 -0.64
N MET A 71 -6.65 -5.15 -0.60
CA MET A 71 -7.11 -5.79 0.64
C MET A 71 -6.00 -5.95 1.68
N LYS A 72 -4.78 -6.33 1.27
CA LYS A 72 -3.63 -6.44 2.18
C LYS A 72 -3.25 -5.08 2.76
N ILE A 73 -3.34 -4.01 1.97
CA ILE A 73 -3.10 -2.63 2.42
C ILE A 73 -4.18 -2.18 3.41
N LEU A 74 -5.45 -2.49 3.15
CA LEU A 74 -6.54 -2.14 4.07
C LEU A 74 -6.39 -2.76 5.46
N ARG A 75 -5.88 -3.99 5.55
CA ARG A 75 -5.58 -4.63 6.85
C ARG A 75 -4.57 -3.84 7.68
N LYS A 76 -3.76 -2.97 7.06
CA LYS A 76 -2.83 -2.06 7.75
C LYS A 76 -3.47 -0.77 8.25
N CYS A 77 -4.74 -0.52 7.92
CA CYS A 77 -5.54 0.54 8.55
C CYS A 77 -6.07 0.08 9.92
N GLY A 78 -6.49 -1.19 10.01
CA GLY A 78 -6.96 -1.83 11.24
C GLY A 78 -8.28 -1.29 11.78
N GLY A 79 -8.87 -2.08 12.69
CA GLY A 79 -10.00 -1.68 13.54
C GLY A 79 -11.19 -1.11 12.77
N GLU A 80 -11.71 0.01 13.28
CA GLU A 80 -12.89 0.70 12.74
C GLU A 80 -12.65 1.31 11.36
N LEU A 81 -11.42 1.72 11.06
CA LEU A 81 -11.09 2.32 9.77
C LEU A 81 -11.16 1.25 8.66
N GLU A 82 -10.54 0.09 8.87
CA GLU A 82 -10.67 -1.04 7.93
C GLU A 82 -12.14 -1.42 7.71
N HIS A 83 -12.91 -1.54 8.78
CA HIS A 83 -14.32 -1.90 8.70
C HIS A 83 -15.15 -0.85 7.93
N GLY A 84 -14.97 0.43 8.26
CA GLY A 84 -15.68 1.53 7.62
C GLY A 84 -15.33 1.71 6.14
N ILE A 85 -14.12 1.33 5.73
CA ILE A 85 -13.73 1.32 4.32
C ILE A 85 -14.45 0.17 3.60
N LYS A 86 -14.37 -1.05 4.14
CA LYS A 86 -15.01 -2.22 3.53
C LYS A 86 -16.52 -2.09 3.38
N SER A 87 -17.20 -1.43 4.32
CA SER A 87 -18.65 -1.25 4.26
C SER A 87 -19.12 -0.31 3.15
N ARG A 88 -18.22 0.46 2.51
CA ARG A 88 -18.54 1.35 1.39
C ARG A 88 -18.55 0.68 0.02
N PHE A 89 -18.17 -0.60 -0.07
CA PHE A 89 -17.89 -1.27 -1.33
C PHE A 89 -18.75 -2.49 -1.59
N VAL A 90 -19.10 -2.68 -2.87
CA VAL A 90 -19.54 -3.96 -3.44
C VAL A 90 -18.52 -4.32 -4.51
N GLU A 91 -17.91 -5.51 -4.41
CA GLU A 91 -16.85 -5.92 -5.34
C GLU A 91 -17.37 -6.03 -6.79
N PRO A 92 -16.53 -5.74 -7.81
CA PRO A 92 -15.12 -5.34 -7.74
C PRO A 92 -14.90 -3.82 -7.55
N CYS A 93 -13.83 -3.44 -6.85
CA CYS A 93 -13.44 -2.03 -6.64
C CYS A 93 -12.00 -1.76 -7.08
N SER A 94 -11.77 -0.57 -7.65
CA SER A 94 -10.45 -0.11 -8.10
C SER A 94 -9.59 0.39 -6.94
N THR A 95 -8.27 0.54 -7.16
CA THR A 95 -7.38 1.18 -6.17
C THR A 95 -7.84 2.61 -5.83
N GLU A 96 -8.37 3.36 -6.79
CA GLU A 96 -8.87 4.72 -6.57
C GLU A 96 -10.09 4.72 -5.64
N ASP A 97 -11.00 3.76 -5.79
CA ASP A 97 -12.16 3.62 -4.90
C ASP A 97 -11.72 3.45 -3.45
N TYR A 98 -10.73 2.58 -3.18
CA TYR A 98 -10.15 2.38 -1.86
C TYR A 98 -9.57 3.66 -1.25
N ILE A 99 -8.82 4.43 -2.05
CA ILE A 99 -8.20 5.67 -1.60
C ILE A 99 -9.28 6.73 -1.32
N ASN A 100 -10.23 6.89 -2.23
CA ASN A 100 -11.34 7.84 -2.08
C ASN A 100 -12.16 7.54 -0.82
N ALA A 101 -12.43 6.26 -0.52
CA ALA A 101 -13.12 5.88 0.71
C ALA A 101 -12.29 6.14 1.98
N MET A 102 -10.97 5.92 1.95
CA MET A 102 -10.09 6.31 3.06
C MET A 102 -10.17 7.81 3.31
N GLU A 103 -10.01 8.62 2.26
CA GLU A 103 -10.07 10.08 2.36
C GLU A 103 -11.43 10.56 2.87
N ASP A 104 -12.52 9.98 2.36
CA ASP A 104 -13.88 10.27 2.79
C ASP A 104 -14.07 9.99 4.29
N ILE A 105 -13.66 8.83 4.79
CA ILE A 105 -13.80 8.47 6.21
C ILE A 105 -13.00 9.42 7.09
N ILE A 106 -11.74 9.66 6.75
CA ILE A 106 -10.84 10.47 7.58
C ILE A 106 -11.31 11.92 7.62
N THR A 107 -11.87 12.40 6.50
CA THR A 107 -12.37 13.78 6.39
C THR A 107 -13.70 13.94 7.11
N ARG A 108 -14.65 13.02 6.89
CA ARG A 108 -16.04 13.15 7.35
C ARG A 108 -16.30 12.53 8.72
N THR A 109 -15.38 11.74 9.25
CA THR A 109 -15.52 11.09 10.56
C THR A 109 -14.32 11.38 11.46
N ARG A 110 -14.46 11.07 12.76
CA ARG A 110 -13.34 11.08 13.72
C ARG A 110 -12.56 9.74 13.74
N ILE A 111 -12.94 8.78 12.89
CA ILE A 111 -12.33 7.45 12.86
C ILE A 111 -10.86 7.57 12.46
N GLY A 112 -9.98 6.96 13.25
CA GLY A 112 -8.53 6.96 13.05
C GLY A 112 -7.77 8.15 13.64
N LYS A 113 -8.45 9.20 14.14
CA LYS A 113 -7.80 10.35 14.82
C LYS A 113 -7.60 10.03 16.30
N SER A 114 -6.47 10.44 16.89
CA SER A 114 -6.26 10.33 18.32
C SER A 114 -7.11 11.35 19.06
N TRP A 115 -7.70 10.96 20.19
CA TRP A 115 -8.41 11.89 21.06
C TRP A 115 -7.39 12.75 21.79
N THR A 116 -7.03 13.92 21.25
CA THR A 116 -6.41 14.97 22.07
C THR A 116 -7.45 15.43 23.08
N ARG A 117 -7.30 15.02 24.36
CA ARG A 117 -7.99 15.66 25.48
C ARG A 117 -7.56 17.12 25.48
N ILE A 118 -8.47 18.01 25.07
CA ILE A 118 -8.31 19.45 25.28
C ILE A 118 -8.35 19.64 26.82
N PRO A 119 -7.29 20.18 27.45
CA PRO A 119 -7.37 20.54 28.85
C PRO A 119 -8.44 21.61 28.99
N ILE A 120 -9.37 21.40 29.91
CA ILE A 120 -10.35 22.41 30.29
C ILE A 120 -9.60 23.32 31.26
N GLU A 121 -9.34 24.57 30.85
CA GLU A 121 -8.87 25.65 31.75
C GLU A 121 -9.99 26.09 32.70
#